data_AF-A0A8S3TGS8-F1
#
_entry.id   AF-A0A8S3TGS8-F1
#
_cell.length_a   1.000
_cell.length_b   1.000
_cell.length_c   1.000
_cell.angle_alpha   90.00
_cell.angle_beta   90.00
_cell.angle_gamma   90.00
#
_symmetry.space_group_name_H-M   'P 1'
#
loop_
_entity.id
_entity.type
_entity.pdbx_description
1 polymer ?
#
loop_
_entity_poly.entity_id
_entity_poly.type
_entity_poly.pdbx_seq_one_letter_code
_entity_poly.pdbx_strand_id
1 'polypeptide(L)'
;MSDIEPDKLPDMEDVEMPGQAASDEITNADLLSLMKTYFTKKLTGIERNFADTTHDLARKVQKSESSFKFKGNKVQFDLNSDLLDNIDIAVDCIEHRRYEKAVRVLKESGQSLKKRNKLIRIADKSEGGWKTVDEYLSDDVASDSEDEKRIRAADGRAVKKLKTVKQDKRQIPKLRDESAQMSSNETQAIEALEKKNQELENMYNTIQGKLTAKEQMYNEIAENNTKLQEAMATQEKKTANLQVDLLTVQIKCDAEINIAVNKTLALGQKITQLEQLQSIKQLQTLQTLQGQVQTFDSRINLLTSHEQARNQDFLALYNLTTSSKHELENKMNNQLQSIEKSLSNLTSESRNENEKLANYTMKEINGKIPQLIFLTFSAKSG
;
A
#
# COMPACT_ATOMS: atom_id res chain seq x y z
N MET A 1 0.54 -15.15 -47.29
CA MET A 1 1.44 -13.97 -47.29
C MET A 1 0.56 -12.82 -46.87
N SER A 2 0.50 -12.60 -45.55
CA SER A 2 -0.35 -11.64 -44.84
C SER A 2 -0.30 -12.03 -43.36
N ASP A 3 -0.12 -11.19 -42.36
CA ASP A 3 0.49 -9.88 -42.19
C ASP A 3 0.93 -9.90 -40.72
N ILE A 4 2.18 -9.51 -40.44
CA ILE A 4 2.70 -9.42 -39.09
C ILE A 4 2.30 -8.06 -38.55
N GLU A 5 1.35 -8.02 -37.62
CA GLU A 5 1.00 -6.83 -36.85
C GLU A 5 2.05 -6.60 -35.75
N PRO A 6 2.68 -5.41 -35.67
CA PRO A 6 3.72 -5.14 -34.68
C PRO A 6 3.12 -4.68 -33.34
N ASP A 7 3.69 -5.26 -32.29
CA ASP A 7 3.88 -4.76 -30.92
C ASP A 7 3.13 -3.47 -30.53
N LYS A 8 2.03 -3.63 -29.79
CA LYS A 8 1.43 -2.55 -28.99
C LYS A 8 2.19 -2.47 -27.66
N LEU A 9 3.09 -1.48 -27.55
CA LEU A 9 3.47 -0.95 -26.24
C LEU A 9 2.21 -0.41 -25.53
N PRO A 10 2.05 -0.63 -24.22
CA PRO A 10 1.02 0.05 -23.46
C PRO A 10 1.44 1.49 -23.18
N ASP A 11 0.53 2.41 -23.46
CA ASP A 11 0.57 3.82 -23.13
C ASP A 11 0.88 4.02 -21.63
N MET A 12 1.94 4.77 -21.34
CA MET A 12 2.20 5.33 -20.02
C MET A 12 1.50 6.68 -19.92
N GLU A 13 0.23 6.67 -19.51
CA GLU A 13 -0.47 7.84 -18.98
C GLU A 13 -0.33 7.87 -17.44
N ASP A 14 0.18 9.02 -16.99
CA ASP A 14 -0.04 9.68 -15.70
C ASP A 14 0.30 8.94 -14.40
N VAL A 15 1.61 8.94 -14.07
CA VAL A 15 2.04 8.90 -12.66
C VAL A 15 2.15 10.36 -12.17
N GLU A 16 1.16 10.80 -11.41
CA GLU A 16 1.25 12.02 -10.60
C GLU A 16 2.49 11.97 -9.69
N MET A 17 3.38 12.94 -9.90
CA MET A 17 4.53 13.21 -9.03
C MET A 17 4.06 13.80 -7.69
N PRO A 18 4.42 13.22 -6.53
CA PRO A 18 4.28 13.91 -5.26
C PRO A 18 5.33 15.02 -5.18
N GLY A 19 4.87 16.25 -4.99
CA GLY A 19 5.71 17.40 -4.72
C GLY A 19 6.52 17.26 -3.43
N GLN A 20 7.83 17.47 -3.56
CA GLN A 20 8.76 18.08 -2.61
C GLN A 20 8.58 17.81 -1.11
N ALA A 21 9.38 16.87 -0.59
CA ALA A 21 9.97 16.95 0.75
C ALA A 21 11.33 16.21 0.77
N ALA A 22 12.35 16.90 1.29
CA ALA A 22 13.65 16.40 1.76
C ALA A 22 14.51 15.55 0.80
N SER A 23 15.65 16.10 0.38
CA SER A 23 16.74 15.36 -0.25
C SER A 23 17.48 14.50 0.78
N ASP A 24 17.01 13.28 1.00
CA ASP A 24 17.83 12.24 1.63
C ASP A 24 18.59 11.51 0.52
N GLU A 25 19.93 11.55 0.58
CA GLU A 25 20.79 10.78 -0.34
C GLU A 25 20.47 9.29 -0.21
N ILE A 26 19.87 8.70 -1.25
CA ILE A 26 19.71 7.24 -1.37
C ILE A 26 21.10 6.63 -1.24
N THR A 27 21.33 5.91 -0.14
CA THR A 27 22.66 5.36 0.12
C THR A 27 22.91 4.17 -0.80
N ASN A 28 24.18 3.85 -1.06
CA ASN A 28 24.54 2.65 -1.82
C ASN A 28 23.96 1.36 -1.19
N ALA A 29 23.69 1.38 0.12
CA ALA A 29 23.03 0.28 0.82
C ALA A 29 21.55 0.14 0.42
N ASP A 30 20.84 1.26 0.24
CA ASP A 30 19.45 1.26 -0.20
C ASP A 30 19.30 0.76 -1.64
N LEU A 31 20.24 1.17 -2.51
CA LEU A 31 20.29 0.69 -3.89
C LEU A 31 20.59 -0.82 -3.96
N LEU A 32 21.55 -1.30 -3.16
CA LEU A 32 21.87 -2.74 -3.08
C LEU A 32 20.71 -3.54 -2.48
N SER A 33 19.99 -2.99 -1.51
CA SER A 33 18.79 -3.61 -0.93
C SER A 33 17.67 -3.73 -1.95
N LEU A 34 17.46 -2.69 -2.76
CA LEU A 34 16.47 -2.69 -3.84
C LEU A 34 16.82 -3.73 -4.91
N MET A 35 18.10 -3.80 -5.33
CA MET A 35 18.57 -4.81 -6.27
C MET A 35 18.41 -6.23 -5.71
N LYS A 36 18.79 -6.46 -4.45
CA LYS A 36 18.61 -7.76 -3.79
C LYS A 36 17.15 -8.18 -3.74
N THR A 37 16.25 -7.24 -3.45
CA THR A 37 14.81 -7.47 -3.44
C THR A 37 14.28 -7.82 -4.83
N TYR A 38 14.72 -7.10 -5.86
CA TYR A 38 14.34 -7.36 -7.25
C TYR A 38 14.79 -8.76 -7.72
N PHE A 39 16.05 -9.12 -7.48
CA PHE A 39 16.59 -10.43 -7.86
C PHE A 39 15.90 -11.57 -7.10
N THR A 40 15.67 -11.41 -5.79
CA THR A 40 14.95 -12.42 -4.99
C THR A 40 13.52 -12.60 -5.49
N LYS A 41 12.84 -11.52 -5.85
CA LYS A 41 11.47 -11.57 -6.42
C LYS A 41 11.45 -12.27 -7.79
N LYS A 42 12.46 -12.06 -8.64
CA LYS A 42 12.57 -12.73 -9.94
C LYS A 42 12.95 -14.21 -9.80
N LEU A 43 13.90 -14.55 -8.94
CA LEU A 43 14.31 -15.94 -8.65
C LEU A 43 13.15 -16.76 -8.10
N THR A 44 12.45 -16.25 -7.08
CA THR A 44 11.28 -16.94 -6.51
C THR A 44 10.11 -17.02 -7.51
N GLY A 45 10.04 -16.14 -8.50
CA GLY A 45 9.08 -16.24 -9.60
C GLY A 45 9.43 -17.39 -10.56
N ILE A 46 10.71 -17.56 -10.88
CA ILE A 46 11.20 -18.65 -11.75
C ILE A 46 11.05 -20.01 -11.07
N GLU A 47 11.42 -20.11 -9.78
CA GLU A 47 11.29 -21.35 -9.00
C GLU A 47 9.84 -21.85 -8.93
N ARG A 48 8.87 -20.94 -8.70
CA ARG A 48 7.44 -21.30 -8.71
C ARG A 48 6.99 -21.81 -10.08
N ASN A 49 7.37 -21.13 -11.16
CA ASN A 49 7.00 -21.55 -12.51
C ASN A 49 7.54 -22.95 -12.87
N PHE A 50 8.72 -23.32 -12.36
CA PHE A 50 9.33 -24.63 -12.59
C PHE A 50 8.64 -25.73 -11.75
N ALA A 51 8.25 -25.42 -10.51
CA ALA A 51 7.45 -26.31 -9.67
C ALA A 51 6.06 -26.59 -10.29
N ASP A 52 5.40 -25.56 -10.82
CA ASP A 52 4.08 -25.70 -11.46
C ASP A 52 4.14 -26.58 -12.72
N THR A 53 5.15 -26.39 -13.58
CA THR A 53 5.30 -27.19 -14.81
C THR A 53 5.69 -28.63 -14.56
N THR A 54 6.52 -28.91 -13.55
CA THR A 54 6.89 -30.28 -13.19
C THR A 54 5.72 -31.06 -12.57
N HIS A 55 4.91 -30.39 -11.75
CA HIS A 55 3.71 -30.97 -11.16
C HIS A 55 2.59 -31.23 -12.18
N ASP A 56 2.39 -30.35 -13.16
CA ASP A 56 1.45 -30.56 -14.27
C ASP A 56 1.84 -31.76 -15.15
N LEU A 57 3.14 -31.97 -15.38
CA LEU A 57 3.64 -33.13 -16.13
C LEU A 57 3.45 -34.42 -15.33
N ALA A 58 3.71 -34.41 -14.02
CA ALA A 58 3.50 -35.56 -13.15
C ALA A 58 2.02 -36.01 -13.09
N ARG A 59 1.07 -35.06 -12.99
CA ARG A 59 -0.38 -35.36 -13.01
C ARG A 59 -0.84 -35.95 -14.34
N LYS A 60 -0.35 -35.41 -15.47
CA LYS A 60 -0.68 -35.92 -16.82
C LYS A 60 -0.17 -37.34 -17.05
N VAL A 61 1.01 -37.68 -16.51
CA VAL A 61 1.55 -39.05 -16.56
C VAL A 61 0.68 -40.01 -15.73
N GLN A 62 0.28 -39.61 -14.52
CA GLN A 62 -0.54 -40.44 -13.63
C GLN A 62 -1.97 -40.70 -14.18
N LYS A 63 -2.53 -39.76 -14.94
CA LYS A 63 -3.83 -39.91 -15.62
C LYS A 63 -3.82 -40.96 -16.75
N SER A 64 -2.64 -41.31 -17.27
CA SER A 64 -2.49 -42.21 -18.43
C SER A 64 -2.30 -43.70 -18.08
N GLU A 65 -2.05 -44.05 -16.82
CA GLU A 65 -1.72 -45.42 -16.40
C GLU A 65 -2.91 -46.30 -15.98
N SER A 66 -4.12 -45.74 -15.86
CA SER A 66 -5.28 -46.49 -15.35
C SER A 66 -6.11 -47.16 -16.47
N SER A 67 -5.90 -48.47 -16.67
CA SER A 67 -6.76 -49.26 -17.56
C SER A 67 -8.10 -49.58 -16.88
N PHE A 68 -9.19 -48.93 -17.32
CA PHE A 68 -10.52 -49.19 -16.77
C PHE A 68 -11.27 -50.29 -17.54
N LYS A 69 -11.82 -51.27 -16.81
CA LYS A 69 -12.64 -52.36 -17.39
C LYS A 69 -13.97 -51.88 -18.01
N PHE A 70 -14.49 -50.74 -17.53
CA PHE A 70 -15.77 -50.18 -17.97
C PHE A 70 -15.60 -48.71 -18.36
N LYS A 71 -16.15 -48.33 -19.52
CA LYS A 71 -16.13 -46.95 -20.04
C LYS A 71 -16.73 -45.95 -19.05
N GLY A 72 -17.81 -46.32 -18.36
CA GLY A 72 -18.44 -45.47 -17.34
C GLY A 72 -17.48 -45.12 -16.20
N ASN A 73 -16.72 -46.09 -15.69
CA ASN A 73 -15.78 -45.87 -14.60
C ASN A 73 -14.63 -44.93 -15.00
N LYS A 74 -14.15 -45.03 -16.24
CA LYS A 74 -13.16 -44.10 -16.79
C LYS A 74 -13.68 -42.66 -16.76
N VAL A 75 -14.89 -42.45 -17.28
CA VAL A 75 -15.52 -41.11 -17.30
C VAL A 75 -15.72 -40.55 -15.88
N GLN A 76 -16.09 -41.41 -14.91
CA GLN A 76 -16.23 -40.97 -13.51
C GLN A 76 -14.88 -40.61 -12.88
N PHE A 77 -13.83 -41.37 -13.20
CA PHE A 77 -12.48 -41.13 -12.70
C PHE A 77 -11.89 -39.85 -13.29
N ASP A 78 -12.03 -39.63 -14.60
CA ASP A 78 -11.55 -38.43 -15.29
C ASP A 78 -12.20 -37.17 -14.69
N LEU A 79 -13.54 -37.20 -14.50
CA LEU A 79 -14.25 -36.06 -13.91
C LEU A 79 -13.89 -35.83 -12.44
N ASN A 80 -13.66 -36.90 -11.65
CA ASN A 80 -13.19 -36.76 -10.27
C ASN A 80 -11.79 -36.17 -10.20
N SER A 81 -10.91 -36.58 -11.11
CA SER A 81 -9.53 -36.09 -11.18
C SER A 81 -9.52 -34.60 -11.56
N ASP A 82 -10.31 -34.21 -12.57
CA ASP A 82 -10.42 -32.80 -12.98
C ASP A 82 -11.00 -31.92 -11.86
N LEU A 83 -11.95 -32.44 -11.07
CA LEU A 83 -12.47 -31.73 -9.90
C LEU A 83 -11.42 -31.58 -8.80
N LEU A 84 -10.60 -32.61 -8.56
CA LEU A 84 -9.53 -32.56 -7.59
C LEU A 84 -8.47 -31.53 -8.01
N ASP A 85 -8.09 -31.53 -9.29
CA ASP A 85 -7.18 -30.52 -9.87
C ASP A 85 -7.72 -29.10 -9.68
N ASN A 86 -9.00 -28.88 -9.94
CA ASN A 86 -9.62 -27.58 -9.75
C ASN A 86 -9.69 -27.16 -8.27
N ILE A 87 -9.88 -28.10 -7.35
CA ILE A 87 -9.85 -27.81 -5.91
C ILE A 87 -8.43 -27.42 -5.49
N ASP A 88 -7.41 -28.14 -5.94
CA ASP A 88 -6.01 -27.81 -5.65
C ASP A 88 -5.63 -26.43 -6.21
N ILE A 89 -6.04 -26.12 -7.44
CA ILE A 89 -5.86 -24.79 -8.04
C ILE A 89 -6.57 -23.71 -7.20
N ALA A 90 -7.76 -24.00 -6.68
CA ALA A 90 -8.50 -23.06 -5.85
C ALA A 90 -7.82 -22.84 -4.49
N VAL A 91 -7.29 -23.91 -3.86
CA VAL A 91 -6.51 -23.83 -2.62
C VAL A 91 -5.25 -22.99 -2.84
N ASP A 92 -4.48 -23.26 -3.89
CA ASP A 92 -3.29 -22.47 -4.26
C ASP A 92 -3.65 -20.98 -4.48
N CYS A 93 -4.75 -20.71 -5.17
CA CYS A 93 -5.22 -19.35 -5.39
C CYS A 93 -5.61 -18.65 -4.08
N ILE A 94 -6.19 -19.36 -3.10
CA ILE A 94 -6.54 -18.80 -1.80
C ILE A 94 -5.27 -18.49 -0.98
N GLU A 95 -4.30 -19.41 -0.95
CA GLU A 95 -3.02 -19.23 -0.27
C GLU A 95 -2.25 -18.00 -0.80
N HIS A 96 -2.34 -17.77 -2.12
CA HIS A 96 -1.71 -16.63 -2.79
C HIS A 96 -2.62 -15.39 -2.93
N ARG A 97 -3.74 -15.33 -2.19
CA ARG A 97 -4.68 -14.18 -2.15
C ARG A 97 -5.28 -13.78 -3.50
N ARG A 98 -5.41 -14.73 -4.43
CA ARG A 98 -6.04 -14.58 -5.77
C ARG A 98 -7.50 -15.02 -5.72
N TYR A 99 -8.32 -14.30 -4.96
CA TYR A 99 -9.69 -14.74 -4.62
C TYR A 99 -10.63 -14.79 -5.83
N GLU A 100 -10.48 -13.89 -6.80
CA GLU A 100 -11.32 -13.85 -8.00
C GLU A 100 -11.14 -15.11 -8.86
N LYS A 101 -9.89 -15.57 -8.98
CA LYS A 101 -9.56 -16.81 -9.70
C LYS A 101 -10.08 -18.03 -8.94
N ALA A 102 -9.90 -18.08 -7.62
CA ALA A 102 -10.44 -19.16 -6.79
C ALA A 102 -11.96 -19.28 -6.91
N VAL A 103 -12.68 -18.17 -6.82
CA VAL A 103 -14.15 -18.14 -6.96
C VAL A 103 -14.61 -18.62 -8.33
N ARG A 104 -13.91 -18.24 -9.41
CA ARG A 104 -14.24 -18.70 -10.77
C ARG A 104 -14.07 -20.22 -10.90
N VAL A 105 -12.92 -20.75 -10.49
CA VAL A 105 -12.61 -22.19 -10.56
C VAL A 105 -13.60 -23.02 -9.74
N LEU A 106 -13.99 -22.55 -8.55
CA LEU A 106 -14.98 -23.21 -7.71
C LEU A 106 -16.39 -23.17 -8.33
N LYS A 107 -16.78 -22.07 -8.99
CA LYS A 107 -18.07 -21.98 -9.71
C LYS A 107 -18.14 -22.96 -10.88
N GLU A 108 -17.09 -23.06 -11.69
CA GLU A 108 -16.99 -24.01 -12.81
C GLU A 108 -17.03 -25.46 -12.33
N SER A 109 -16.34 -25.75 -11.23
CA SER A 109 -16.38 -27.07 -10.56
C SER A 109 -17.78 -27.41 -10.05
N GLY A 110 -18.48 -26.44 -9.45
CA GLY A 110 -19.86 -26.58 -9.01
C GLY A 110 -20.84 -26.86 -10.16
N GLN A 111 -20.66 -26.23 -11.33
CA GLN A 111 -21.47 -26.51 -12.52
C GLN A 111 -21.23 -27.93 -13.04
N SER A 112 -19.97 -28.37 -13.07
CA SER A 112 -19.59 -29.73 -13.48
C SER A 112 -20.20 -30.80 -12.56
N LEU A 113 -20.21 -30.56 -11.24
CA LEU A 113 -20.89 -31.42 -10.27
C LEU A 113 -22.40 -31.45 -10.46
N LYS A 114 -23.05 -30.31 -10.71
CA LYS A 114 -24.50 -30.26 -11.01
C LYS A 114 -24.83 -31.09 -12.26
N LYS A 115 -24.05 -30.94 -13.34
CA LYS A 115 -24.20 -31.75 -14.55
C LYS A 115 -24.05 -33.24 -14.23
N ARG A 116 -23.03 -33.64 -13.46
CA ARG A 116 -22.83 -35.04 -13.03
C ARG A 116 -24.02 -35.59 -12.25
N ASN A 117 -24.49 -34.86 -11.23
CA ASN A 117 -25.61 -35.29 -10.40
C ASN A 117 -26.88 -35.49 -11.23
N LYS A 118 -27.10 -34.67 -12.26
CA LYS A 118 -28.18 -34.86 -13.23
C LYS A 118 -28.03 -36.18 -14.01
N LEU A 119 -26.83 -36.47 -14.54
CA LEU A 119 -26.58 -37.70 -15.30
C LEU A 119 -26.75 -38.96 -14.42
N ILE A 120 -26.31 -38.92 -13.16
CA ILE A 120 -26.51 -40.03 -12.21
C ILE A 120 -28.00 -40.28 -11.98
N ARG A 121 -28.80 -39.22 -11.78
CA ARG A 121 -30.27 -39.34 -11.64
C ARG A 121 -30.94 -39.91 -12.88
N ILE A 122 -30.42 -39.63 -14.08
CA ILE A 122 -30.91 -40.22 -15.34
C ILE A 122 -30.58 -41.72 -15.37
N ALA A 123 -29.34 -42.10 -15.05
CA ALA A 123 -28.94 -43.51 -15.02
C ALA A 123 -29.74 -44.32 -13.98
N ASP A 124 -30.01 -43.76 -12.81
CA ASP A 124 -30.73 -44.44 -11.73
C ASP A 124 -32.22 -44.65 -12.04
N LYS A 125 -32.86 -43.66 -12.67
CA LYS A 125 -34.30 -43.71 -12.98
C LYS A 125 -34.65 -44.48 -14.25
N SER A 126 -33.68 -44.71 -15.13
CA SER A 126 -33.89 -45.30 -16.44
C SER A 126 -33.68 -46.81 -16.42
N GLU A 127 -34.53 -47.56 -17.12
CA GLU A 127 -34.34 -49.01 -17.31
C GLU A 127 -33.06 -49.35 -18.08
N GLY A 128 -32.65 -48.46 -19.00
CA GLY A 128 -31.41 -48.56 -19.77
C GLY A 128 -30.14 -48.14 -19.01
N GLY A 129 -30.26 -47.60 -17.80
CA GLY A 129 -29.13 -47.22 -16.95
C GLY A 129 -28.17 -46.23 -17.62
N TRP A 130 -26.86 -46.47 -17.50
CA TRP A 130 -25.82 -45.65 -18.14
C TRP A 130 -25.90 -45.62 -19.67
N LYS A 131 -26.54 -46.59 -20.33
CA LYS A 131 -26.74 -46.54 -21.79
C LYS A 131 -27.70 -45.43 -22.19
N THR A 132 -28.65 -45.09 -21.32
CA THR A 132 -29.55 -43.96 -21.51
C THR A 132 -28.82 -42.63 -21.33
N VAL A 133 -27.83 -42.58 -20.45
CA VAL A 133 -26.96 -41.41 -20.30
C VAL A 133 -26.12 -41.17 -21.55
N ASP A 134 -25.56 -42.23 -22.14
CA ASP A 134 -24.78 -42.13 -23.39
C ASP A 134 -25.63 -41.56 -24.55
N GLU A 135 -26.86 -42.07 -24.73
CA GLU A 135 -27.81 -41.55 -25.73
C GLU A 135 -28.30 -40.13 -25.37
N TYR A 136 -28.44 -39.84 -24.07
CA TYR A 136 -28.77 -38.51 -23.57
C TYR A 136 -27.62 -37.52 -23.77
N LEU A 137 -26.36 -37.92 -23.92
CA LEU A 137 -25.26 -36.99 -24.18
C LEU A 137 -24.95 -36.80 -25.68
N SER A 138 -25.46 -37.68 -26.55
CA SER A 138 -25.17 -37.65 -27.99
C SER A 138 -26.03 -36.70 -28.84
N ASP A 139 -27.07 -36.06 -28.29
CA ASP A 139 -27.98 -35.16 -29.03
C ASP A 139 -27.64 -33.66 -28.79
N ASP A 140 -27.27 -32.90 -29.80
CA ASP A 140 -26.52 -31.64 -29.62
C ASP A 140 -27.37 -30.33 -29.57
N VAL A 141 -28.67 -30.39 -29.25
CA VAL A 141 -29.56 -29.21 -29.29
C VAL A 141 -30.30 -28.97 -27.97
N ALA A 142 -30.30 -27.72 -27.49
CA ALA A 142 -30.73 -27.31 -26.14
C ALA A 142 -32.04 -26.47 -26.10
N SER A 143 -32.97 -26.85 -25.21
CA SER A 143 -33.94 -25.99 -24.52
C SER A 143 -34.56 -26.76 -23.34
N ASP A 144 -34.65 -26.14 -22.16
CA ASP A 144 -34.98 -26.77 -20.86
C ASP A 144 -36.37 -27.45 -20.79
N SER A 145 -37.29 -27.15 -21.72
CA SER A 145 -38.64 -27.71 -21.77
C SER A 145 -38.72 -29.11 -22.44
N GLU A 146 -37.70 -29.50 -23.22
CA GLU A 146 -37.69 -30.78 -23.96
C GLU A 146 -36.88 -31.88 -23.27
N ASP A 147 -36.34 -31.58 -22.09
CA ASP A 147 -35.38 -32.44 -21.38
C ASP A 147 -36.01 -33.75 -20.88
N GLU A 148 -37.26 -33.70 -20.42
CA GLU A 148 -37.99 -34.89 -19.97
C GLU A 148 -38.36 -35.82 -21.15
N LYS A 149 -38.76 -35.23 -22.29
CA LYS A 149 -39.06 -35.98 -23.51
C LYS A 149 -37.80 -36.68 -24.04
N ARG A 150 -36.65 -36.00 -23.97
CA ARG A 150 -35.34 -36.55 -24.36
C ARG A 150 -34.93 -37.74 -23.50
N ILE A 151 -35.09 -37.65 -22.17
CA ILE A 151 -34.77 -38.77 -21.26
C ILE A 151 -35.62 -40.01 -21.61
N ARG A 152 -36.93 -39.83 -21.84
CA ARG A 152 -37.81 -40.95 -22.24
C ARG A 152 -37.44 -41.55 -23.61
N ALA A 153 -37.07 -40.71 -24.57
CA ALA A 153 -36.63 -41.15 -25.89
C ALA A 153 -35.31 -41.93 -25.83
N ALA A 154 -34.34 -41.43 -25.06
CA ALA A 154 -33.05 -42.09 -24.82
C ALA A 154 -33.25 -43.44 -24.11
N ASP A 155 -34.13 -43.51 -23.10
CA ASP A 155 -34.43 -44.74 -22.37
C ASP A 155 -35.07 -45.79 -23.30
N GLY A 156 -36.04 -45.37 -24.11
CA GLY A 156 -36.67 -46.24 -25.11
C GLY A 156 -35.69 -46.79 -26.14
N ARG A 157 -34.69 -46.00 -26.57
CA ARG A 157 -33.61 -46.45 -27.49
C ARG A 157 -32.67 -47.43 -26.80
N ALA A 158 -32.28 -47.16 -25.56
CA ALA A 158 -31.39 -48.00 -24.77
C ALA A 158 -32.01 -49.38 -24.45
N VAL A 159 -33.28 -49.42 -24.04
CA VAL A 159 -34.00 -50.66 -23.73
C VAL A 159 -34.21 -51.53 -24.97
N LYS A 160 -34.52 -50.93 -26.14
CA LYS A 160 -34.64 -51.68 -27.40
C LYS A 160 -33.32 -52.39 -27.76
N LYS A 161 -32.18 -51.72 -27.59
CA LYS A 161 -30.84 -52.31 -27.80
C LYS A 161 -30.50 -53.41 -26.78
N LEU A 162 -31.11 -53.41 -25.59
CA LEU A 162 -30.88 -54.44 -24.56
C LEU A 162 -31.72 -55.71 -24.78
N LYS A 163 -32.92 -55.60 -25.35
CA LYS A 163 -33.83 -56.74 -25.55
C LYS A 163 -33.41 -57.66 -26.70
N THR A 164 -32.84 -57.12 -27.78
CA THR A 164 -32.35 -57.91 -28.92
C THR A 164 -31.20 -58.84 -28.55
N VAL A 165 -30.32 -58.44 -27.62
CA VAL A 165 -29.16 -59.24 -27.18
C VAL A 165 -29.56 -60.44 -26.29
N LYS A 166 -30.76 -60.43 -25.67
CA LYS A 166 -31.22 -61.51 -24.77
C LYS A 166 -31.97 -62.65 -25.49
N GLN A 167 -32.49 -62.43 -26.70
CA GLN A 167 -33.29 -63.44 -27.41
C GLN A 167 -32.47 -64.53 -28.12
N ASP A 168 -31.17 -64.30 -28.37
CA ASP A 168 -30.32 -65.26 -29.11
C ASP A 168 -29.78 -66.45 -28.28
N LYS A 169 -30.09 -66.55 -26.97
CA LYS A 169 -29.43 -67.52 -26.05
C LYS A 169 -30.31 -68.66 -25.52
N ARG A 170 -31.50 -68.94 -26.07
CA ARG A 170 -32.38 -70.00 -25.52
C ARG A 170 -33.03 -70.89 -26.59
N GLN A 171 -32.34 -71.93 -27.05
CA GLN A 171 -32.97 -73.11 -27.66
C GLN A 171 -32.26 -74.40 -27.21
N ILE A 172 -32.95 -75.24 -26.42
CA ILE A 172 -32.68 -76.69 -26.27
C ILE A 172 -34.04 -77.42 -26.16
N PRO A 173 -34.26 -78.59 -26.83
CA PRO A 173 -35.56 -79.29 -26.89
C PRO A 173 -35.76 -80.39 -25.83
N LYS A 174 -37.03 -80.68 -25.52
CA LYS A 174 -37.54 -81.72 -24.59
C LYS A 174 -37.52 -83.12 -25.23
N LEU A 175 -37.23 -84.16 -24.43
CA LEU A 175 -37.47 -85.58 -24.72
C LEU A 175 -38.52 -86.18 -23.76
N ARG A 176 -39.20 -87.22 -24.23
CA ARG A 176 -40.48 -87.81 -23.80
C ARG A 176 -40.25 -89.15 -23.08
N ASP A 177 -41.20 -89.48 -22.20
CA ASP A 177 -41.32 -90.74 -21.42
C ASP A 177 -41.37 -92.02 -22.26
N GLU A 178 -40.85 -93.12 -21.70
CA GLU A 178 -41.31 -94.49 -22.00
C GLU A 178 -41.07 -95.43 -20.80
N SER A 179 -42.11 -96.18 -20.46
CA SER A 179 -42.29 -97.06 -19.30
C SER A 179 -42.14 -98.54 -19.70
N ALA A 180 -41.38 -99.34 -18.94
CA ALA A 180 -41.68 -100.74 -18.53
C ALA A 180 -40.43 -101.56 -18.15
N GLN A 181 -40.01 -101.49 -16.88
CA GLN A 181 -39.29 -102.56 -16.16
C GLN A 181 -39.47 -102.26 -14.68
N MET A 182 -40.28 -103.03 -13.94
CA MET A 182 -40.88 -102.59 -12.66
C MET A 182 -40.64 -103.53 -11.46
N SER A 183 -39.73 -104.51 -11.54
CA SER A 183 -39.48 -105.41 -10.37
C SER A 183 -38.00 -105.55 -9.99
N SER A 184 -37.07 -105.56 -10.96
CA SER A 184 -35.62 -105.39 -10.67
C SER A 184 -35.20 -103.92 -10.55
N ASN A 185 -35.97 -103.01 -11.16
CA ASN A 185 -35.73 -101.57 -11.09
C ASN A 185 -36.24 -100.95 -9.80
N GLU A 186 -37.19 -101.60 -9.11
CA GLU A 186 -37.78 -101.06 -7.89
C GLU A 186 -36.78 -101.15 -6.72
N THR A 187 -36.03 -102.26 -6.61
CA THR A 187 -34.95 -102.40 -5.63
C THR A 187 -33.78 -101.46 -5.92
N GLN A 188 -33.38 -101.31 -7.19
CA GLN A 188 -32.36 -100.33 -7.61
C GLN A 188 -32.83 -98.88 -7.42
N ALA A 189 -34.13 -98.62 -7.54
CA ALA A 189 -34.72 -97.31 -7.28
C ALA A 189 -34.74 -96.98 -5.78
N ILE A 190 -35.01 -97.96 -4.92
CA ILE A 190 -34.95 -97.80 -3.46
C ILE A 190 -33.51 -97.51 -3.01
N GLU A 191 -32.52 -98.27 -3.49
CA GLU A 191 -31.11 -98.05 -3.16
C GLU A 191 -30.60 -96.69 -3.71
N ALA A 192 -31.05 -96.29 -4.90
CA ALA A 192 -30.78 -94.96 -5.45
C ALA A 192 -31.45 -93.83 -4.65
N LEU A 193 -32.63 -94.06 -4.07
CA LEU A 193 -33.32 -93.12 -3.19
C LEU A 193 -32.62 -92.98 -1.84
N GLU A 194 -32.14 -94.08 -1.25
CA GLU A 194 -31.34 -94.05 -0.02
C GLU A 194 -30.04 -93.27 -0.23
N LYS A 195 -29.33 -93.52 -1.34
CA LYS A 195 -28.13 -92.75 -1.70
C LYS A 195 -28.44 -91.26 -1.86
N LYS A 196 -29.56 -90.90 -2.51
CA LYS A 196 -30.00 -89.50 -2.63
C LYS A 196 -30.35 -88.88 -1.28
N ASN A 197 -30.96 -89.62 -0.37
CA ASN A 197 -31.23 -89.14 0.99
C ASN A 197 -29.93 -88.88 1.74
N GLN A 198 -28.94 -89.76 1.60
CA GLN A 198 -27.62 -89.55 2.21
C GLN A 198 -26.90 -88.32 1.60
N GLU A 199 -27.01 -88.12 0.29
CA GLU A 199 -26.50 -86.91 -0.39
C GLU A 199 -27.21 -85.64 0.09
N LEU A 200 -28.53 -85.70 0.29
CA LEU A 200 -29.32 -84.60 0.86
C LEU A 200 -28.92 -84.27 2.30
N GLU A 201 -28.70 -85.30 3.14
CA GLU A 201 -28.22 -85.15 4.52
C GLU A 201 -26.86 -84.45 4.54
N ASN A 202 -25.93 -84.88 3.67
CA ASN A 202 -24.61 -84.27 3.52
C ASN A 202 -24.70 -82.82 3.04
N MET A 203 -25.59 -82.52 2.08
CA MET A 203 -25.85 -81.16 1.63
C MET A 203 -26.45 -80.30 2.75
N TYR A 204 -27.39 -80.83 3.53
CA TYR A 204 -28.00 -80.13 4.65
C TYR A 204 -26.95 -79.76 5.70
N ASN A 205 -26.11 -80.71 6.11
CA ASN A 205 -25.02 -80.48 7.06
C ASN A 205 -24.01 -79.45 6.52
N THR A 206 -23.69 -79.50 5.23
CA THR A 206 -22.81 -78.52 4.57
C THR A 206 -23.42 -77.12 4.58
N ILE A 207 -24.73 -77.00 4.31
CA ILE A 207 -25.44 -75.72 4.32
C ILE A 207 -25.49 -75.15 5.74
N GLN A 208 -25.78 -75.99 6.74
CA GLN A 208 -25.79 -75.57 8.15
C GLN A 208 -24.41 -75.06 8.61
N GLY A 209 -23.32 -75.77 8.26
CA GLY A 209 -21.97 -75.30 8.56
C GLY A 209 -21.62 -73.96 7.90
N LYS A 210 -22.11 -73.72 6.67
CA LYS A 210 -21.95 -72.42 6.01
C LYS A 210 -22.80 -71.32 6.65
N LEU A 211 -24.00 -71.66 7.13
CA LEU A 211 -24.89 -70.71 7.80
C LEU A 211 -24.30 -70.23 9.13
N THR A 212 -23.81 -71.16 9.96
CA THR A 212 -23.17 -70.83 11.25
C THR A 212 -21.90 -70.00 11.06
N ALA A 213 -21.06 -70.33 10.07
CA ALA A 213 -19.89 -69.50 9.73
C ALA A 213 -20.28 -68.08 9.31
N LYS A 214 -21.39 -67.93 8.58
CA LYS A 214 -21.91 -66.62 8.16
C LYS A 214 -22.44 -65.82 9.36
N GLU A 215 -23.13 -66.46 10.30
CA GLU A 215 -23.59 -65.83 11.55
C GLU A 215 -22.44 -65.35 12.41
N GLN A 216 -21.37 -66.16 12.56
CA GLN A 216 -20.15 -65.74 13.25
C GLN A 216 -19.53 -64.51 12.59
N MET A 217 -19.41 -64.51 11.26
CA MET A 217 -18.90 -63.37 10.51
C MET A 217 -19.75 -62.10 10.71
N TYR A 218 -21.08 -62.21 10.77
CA TYR A 218 -21.95 -61.06 11.05
C TYR A 218 -21.76 -60.52 12.47
N ASN A 219 -21.57 -61.39 13.46
CA ASN A 219 -21.31 -60.98 14.84
C ASN A 219 -19.95 -60.26 14.96
N GLU A 220 -18.91 -60.77 14.30
CA GLU A 220 -17.59 -60.10 14.25
C GLU A 220 -17.68 -58.72 13.59
N ILE A 221 -18.44 -58.59 12.49
CA ILE A 221 -18.67 -57.29 11.84
C ILE A 221 -19.41 -56.34 12.78
N ALA A 222 -20.41 -56.82 13.52
CA ALA A 222 -21.14 -56.00 14.49
C ALA A 222 -20.22 -55.50 15.61
N GLU A 223 -19.39 -56.38 16.19
CA GLU A 223 -18.43 -56.01 17.23
C GLU A 223 -17.39 -54.99 16.74
N ASN A 224 -16.86 -55.20 15.53
CA ASN A 224 -15.91 -54.26 14.92
C ASN A 224 -16.53 -52.89 14.64
N ASN A 225 -17.81 -52.86 14.23
CA ASN A 225 -18.53 -51.61 14.03
C ASN A 225 -18.72 -50.85 15.35
N THR A 226 -19.02 -51.55 16.46
CA THR A 226 -19.10 -50.93 17.79
C THR A 226 -17.76 -50.34 18.23
N LYS A 227 -16.66 -51.10 18.08
CA LYS A 227 -15.30 -50.60 18.38
C LYS A 227 -14.92 -49.37 17.55
N LEU A 228 -15.31 -49.35 16.27
CA LEU A 228 -15.07 -48.21 15.40
C LEU A 228 -15.85 -46.97 15.87
N GLN A 229 -17.11 -47.13 16.26
CA GLN A 229 -17.93 -46.03 16.80
C GLN A 229 -17.34 -45.47 18.10
N GLU A 230 -16.87 -46.32 19.01
CA GLU A 230 -16.20 -45.89 20.25
C GLU A 230 -14.89 -45.13 19.98
N ALA A 231 -14.10 -45.60 19.02
CA ALA A 231 -12.87 -44.92 18.59
C ALA A 231 -13.18 -43.54 17.98
N MET A 232 -14.20 -43.44 17.12
CA MET A 232 -14.65 -42.18 16.55
C MET A 232 -15.11 -41.20 17.63
N ALA A 233 -15.94 -41.64 18.58
CA ALA A 233 -16.40 -40.80 19.68
C ALA A 233 -15.24 -40.30 20.56
N THR A 234 -14.23 -41.14 20.79
CA THR A 234 -13.01 -40.77 21.53
C THR A 234 -12.21 -39.70 20.78
N GLN A 235 -12.09 -39.84 19.45
CA GLN A 235 -11.40 -38.88 18.61
C GLN A 235 -12.14 -37.53 18.54
N GLU A 236 -13.46 -37.55 18.45
CA GLU A 236 -14.30 -36.35 18.51
C GLU A 236 -14.11 -35.59 19.83
N LYS A 237 -14.13 -36.31 20.96
CA LYS A 237 -13.86 -35.73 22.28
C LYS A 237 -12.47 -35.10 22.36
N LYS A 238 -11.43 -35.78 21.84
CA LYS A 238 -10.07 -35.24 21.80
C LYS A 238 -9.98 -33.98 20.94
N THR A 239 -10.66 -33.96 19.80
CA THR A 239 -10.70 -32.82 18.89
C THR A 239 -11.41 -31.63 19.52
N ALA A 240 -12.53 -31.86 20.21
CA ALA A 240 -13.25 -30.82 20.94
C ALA A 240 -12.40 -30.20 22.05
N ASN A 241 -11.68 -31.01 22.82
CA ASN A 241 -10.77 -30.50 23.86
C ASN A 241 -9.65 -29.63 23.26
N LEU A 242 -9.04 -30.05 22.16
CA LEU A 242 -8.02 -29.26 21.46
C LEU A 242 -8.57 -27.93 20.94
N GLN A 243 -9.82 -27.90 20.46
CA GLN A 243 -10.48 -26.66 20.05
C GLN A 243 -10.70 -25.70 21.22
N VAL A 244 -11.09 -26.22 22.39
CA VAL A 244 -11.25 -25.42 23.61
C VAL A 244 -9.91 -24.84 24.08
N ASP A 245 -8.84 -25.64 24.06
CA ASP A 245 -7.49 -25.18 24.41
C ASP A 245 -7.01 -24.08 23.45
N LEU A 246 -7.22 -24.26 22.14
CA LEU A 246 -6.88 -23.27 21.12
C LEU A 246 -7.64 -21.95 21.33
N LEU A 247 -8.95 -22.02 21.58
CA LEU A 247 -9.76 -20.83 21.88
C LEU A 247 -9.29 -20.13 23.17
N THR A 248 -8.89 -20.90 24.18
CA THR A 248 -8.39 -20.36 25.44
C THR A 248 -7.07 -19.60 25.23
N VAL A 249 -6.15 -20.16 24.43
CA VAL A 249 -4.90 -19.49 24.06
C VAL A 249 -5.17 -18.21 23.26
N GLN A 250 -6.11 -18.27 22.31
CA GLN A 250 -6.50 -17.11 21.50
C GLN A 250 -7.03 -15.96 22.38
N ILE A 251 -7.95 -16.25 23.31
CA ILE A 251 -8.52 -15.27 24.22
C ILE A 251 -7.42 -14.61 25.10
N LYS A 252 -6.44 -15.39 25.57
CA LYS A 252 -5.32 -14.86 26.35
C LYS A 252 -4.43 -13.94 25.52
N CYS A 253 -4.10 -14.33 24.28
CA CYS A 253 -3.30 -13.50 23.38
C CYS A 253 -4.02 -12.18 23.06
N ASP A 254 -5.33 -12.23 22.77
CA ASP A 254 -6.12 -11.04 22.48
C ASP A 254 -6.20 -10.09 23.69
N ALA A 255 -6.28 -10.63 24.91
CA ALA A 255 -6.24 -9.84 26.13
C ALA A 255 -4.88 -9.13 26.32
N GLU A 256 -3.76 -9.83 26.09
CA GLU A 256 -2.42 -9.25 26.19
C GLU A 256 -2.17 -8.18 25.13
N ILE A 257 -2.61 -8.42 23.89
CA ILE A 257 -2.54 -7.44 22.79
C ILE A 257 -3.31 -6.18 23.17
N ASN A 258 -4.54 -6.32 23.68
CA ASN A 258 -5.35 -5.18 24.10
C ASN A 258 -4.69 -4.37 25.23
N ILE A 259 -4.06 -5.04 26.20
CA ILE A 259 -3.29 -4.36 27.25
C ILE A 259 -2.11 -3.59 26.66
N ALA A 260 -1.38 -4.18 25.71
CA ALA A 260 -0.24 -3.53 25.06
C ALA A 260 -0.66 -2.31 24.21
N VAL A 261 -1.76 -2.42 23.47
CA VAL A 261 -2.34 -1.31 22.67
C VAL A 261 -2.74 -0.15 23.59
N ASN A 262 -3.45 -0.42 24.69
CA ASN A 262 -3.87 0.61 25.63
C ASN A 262 -2.68 1.31 26.30
N LYS A 263 -1.63 0.58 26.66
CA LYS A 263 -0.38 1.17 27.19
C LYS A 263 0.29 2.08 26.16
N THR A 264 0.35 1.64 24.91
CA THR A 264 0.96 2.41 23.81
C THR A 264 0.16 3.69 23.53
N LEU A 265 -1.17 3.62 23.55
CA LEU A 265 -2.04 4.78 23.41
C LEU A 265 -1.82 5.79 24.55
N ALA A 266 -1.75 5.33 25.79
CA ALA A 266 -1.48 6.19 26.94
C ALA A 266 -0.10 6.86 26.89
N LEU A 267 0.93 6.15 26.37
CA LEU A 267 2.25 6.73 26.14
C LEU A 267 2.21 7.78 25.02
N GLY A 268 1.50 7.51 23.92
CA GLY A 268 1.31 8.47 22.83
C GLY A 268 0.68 9.78 23.33
N GLN A 269 -0.37 9.69 24.15
CA GLN A 269 -1.00 10.87 24.76
C GLN A 269 -0.03 11.67 25.64
N LYS A 270 0.81 11.00 26.44
CA LYS A 270 1.83 11.67 27.27
C LYS A 270 2.89 12.37 26.42
N ILE A 271 3.34 11.76 25.32
CA ILE A 271 4.30 12.37 24.39
C ILE A 271 3.71 13.66 23.80
N THR A 272 2.48 13.61 23.29
CA THR A 272 1.80 14.80 22.75
C THR A 272 1.65 15.91 23.80
N GLN A 273 1.34 15.56 25.05
CA GLN A 273 1.28 16.55 26.14
C GLN A 273 2.66 17.19 26.41
N LEU A 274 3.74 16.42 26.36
CA LEU A 274 5.10 16.94 26.53
C LEU A 274 5.52 17.87 25.39
N GLU A 275 5.18 17.53 24.14
CA GLU A 275 5.44 18.37 22.97
C GLU A 275 4.68 19.71 23.05
N GLN A 276 3.42 19.68 23.52
CA GLN A 276 2.64 20.89 23.78
C GLN A 276 3.28 21.75 24.86
N LEU A 277 3.69 21.16 25.99
CA LEU A 277 4.37 21.89 27.06
C LEU A 277 5.70 22.51 26.59
N GLN A 278 6.47 21.78 25.77
CA GLN A 278 7.70 22.30 25.19
C GLN A 278 7.44 23.49 24.27
N SER A 279 6.41 23.41 23.43
CA SER A 279 6.00 24.50 22.54
C SER A 279 5.57 25.75 23.32
N ILE A 280 4.79 25.57 24.40
CA ILE A 280 4.40 26.66 25.30
C ILE A 280 5.63 27.33 25.94
N LYS A 281 6.59 26.54 26.41
CA LYS A 281 7.83 27.05 27.02
C LYS A 281 8.67 27.85 26.03
N GLN A 282 8.77 27.38 24.78
CA GLN A 282 9.44 28.12 23.71
C GLN A 282 8.74 29.45 23.42
N LEU A 283 7.40 29.46 23.34
CA LEU A 283 6.61 30.67 23.13
C LEU A 283 6.81 31.70 24.26
N GLN A 284 6.79 31.25 25.52
CA GLN A 284 7.06 32.12 26.68
C GLN A 284 8.46 32.74 26.63
N THR A 285 9.46 31.97 26.18
CA THR A 285 10.84 32.46 26.01
C THR A 285 10.89 33.55 24.94
N LEU A 286 10.23 33.34 23.80
CA LEU A 286 10.14 34.34 22.73
C LEU A 286 9.43 35.62 23.18
N GLN A 287 8.32 35.50 23.91
CA GLN A 287 7.62 36.66 24.47
C GLN A 287 8.49 37.46 25.43
N THR A 288 9.28 36.78 26.28
CA THR A 288 10.23 37.43 27.19
C THR A 288 11.31 38.20 26.43
N LEU A 289 11.90 37.58 25.40
CA LEU A 289 12.90 38.23 24.55
C LEU A 289 12.31 39.43 23.79
N GLN A 290 11.08 39.32 23.30
CA GLN A 290 10.38 40.42 22.64
C GLN A 290 10.18 41.62 23.58
N GLY A 291 9.80 41.38 24.84
CA GLY A 291 9.69 42.45 25.84
C GLY A 291 11.04 43.12 26.15
N GLN A 292 12.13 42.34 26.16
CA GLN A 292 13.48 42.89 26.31
C GLN A 292 13.87 43.77 25.12
N VAL A 293 13.61 43.33 23.88
CA VAL A 293 13.86 44.11 22.65
C VAL A 293 13.10 45.43 22.68
N GLN A 294 11.81 45.42 23.03
CA GLN A 294 11.00 46.65 23.15
C GLN A 294 11.56 47.62 24.20
N THR A 295 12.11 47.09 25.30
CA THR A 295 12.77 47.89 26.34
C THR A 295 14.06 48.52 25.81
N PHE A 296 14.85 47.78 25.03
CA PHE A 296 16.05 48.31 24.37
C PHE A 296 15.71 49.39 23.35
N ASP A 297 14.70 49.18 22.50
CA ASP A 297 14.25 50.17 21.51
C ASP A 297 13.82 51.46 22.19
N SER A 298 13.07 51.37 23.29
CA SER A 298 12.65 52.52 24.10
C SER A 298 13.86 53.30 24.63
N ARG A 299 14.90 52.59 25.10
CA ARG A 299 16.15 53.21 25.58
C ARG A 299 16.95 53.86 24.45
N ILE A 300 17.03 53.24 23.28
CA ILE A 300 17.68 53.81 22.09
C ILE A 300 16.97 55.09 21.66
N ASN A 301 15.64 55.09 21.62
CA ASN A 301 14.85 56.28 21.28
C ASN A 301 15.09 57.43 22.27
N LEU A 302 15.15 57.13 23.58
CA LEU A 302 15.47 58.11 24.61
C LEU A 302 16.88 58.70 24.43
N LEU A 303 17.89 57.85 24.19
CA LEU A 303 19.26 58.29 23.93
C LEU A 303 19.36 59.14 22.66
N THR A 304 18.64 58.76 21.61
CA THR A 304 18.57 59.51 20.35
C THR A 304 17.97 60.90 20.57
N SER A 305 16.88 60.99 21.33
CA SER A 305 16.25 62.26 21.69
C SER A 305 17.19 63.15 22.52
N HIS A 306 17.90 62.58 23.49
CA HIS A 306 18.89 63.32 24.29
C HIS A 306 20.07 63.82 23.43
N GLU A 307 20.54 63.02 22.46
CA GLU A 307 21.58 63.44 21.53
C GLU A 307 21.11 64.59 20.63
N GLN A 308 19.88 64.51 20.12
CA GLN A 308 19.26 65.60 19.34
C GLN A 308 19.16 66.89 20.15
N ALA A 309 18.75 66.82 21.42
CA ALA A 309 18.72 67.99 22.31
C ALA A 309 20.11 68.59 22.52
N ARG A 310 21.12 67.76 22.79
CA ARG A 310 22.52 68.23 22.95
C ARG A 310 23.04 68.92 21.68
N ASN A 311 22.71 68.38 20.51
CA ASN A 311 23.10 68.98 19.23
C ASN A 311 22.40 70.32 18.98
N GLN A 312 21.13 70.46 19.40
CA GLN A 312 20.42 71.74 19.35
C GLN A 312 21.04 72.78 20.29
N ASP A 313 21.39 72.39 21.52
CA ASP A 313 22.08 73.26 22.48
C ASP A 313 23.43 73.73 21.94
N PHE A 314 24.22 72.80 21.35
CA PHE A 314 25.49 73.13 20.71
C PHE A 314 25.32 74.13 19.56
N LEU A 315 24.32 73.93 18.70
CA LEU A 315 24.01 74.85 17.60
C LEU A 315 23.59 76.23 18.11
N ALA A 316 22.79 76.29 19.19
CA ALA A 316 22.39 77.55 19.82
C ALA A 316 23.60 78.31 20.39
N LEU A 317 24.50 77.62 21.09
CA LEU A 317 25.75 78.20 21.61
C LEU A 317 26.66 78.68 20.47
N TYR A 318 26.78 77.91 19.40
CA TYR A 318 27.56 78.28 18.22
C TYR A 318 27.02 79.57 17.58
N ASN A 319 25.69 79.66 17.40
CA ASN A 319 25.04 80.85 16.84
C ASN A 319 25.21 82.08 17.75
N LEU A 320 25.07 81.92 19.07
CA LEU A 320 25.28 82.99 20.04
C LEU A 320 26.73 83.50 20.00
N THR A 321 27.70 82.60 19.95
CA THR A 321 29.13 82.93 19.87
C THR A 321 29.45 83.67 18.57
N THR A 322 28.90 83.20 17.45
CA THR A 322 29.09 83.83 16.13
C THR A 322 28.47 85.23 16.09
N SER A 323 27.27 85.40 16.67
CA SER A 323 26.60 86.70 16.79
C SER A 323 27.40 87.67 17.67
N SER A 324 27.86 87.23 18.84
CA SER A 324 28.70 88.04 19.74
C SER A 324 30.02 88.46 19.09
N LYS A 325 30.66 87.55 18.36
CA LYS A 325 31.86 87.85 17.56
C LYS A 325 31.56 88.95 16.53
N HIS A 326 30.46 88.82 15.78
CA HIS A 326 30.09 89.83 14.79
C HIS A 326 29.77 91.19 15.42
N GLU A 327 29.12 91.22 16.59
CA GLU A 327 28.86 92.45 17.34
C GLU A 327 30.17 93.14 17.78
N LEU A 328 31.15 92.36 18.26
CA LEU A 328 32.48 92.87 18.63
C LEU A 328 33.23 93.41 17.41
N GLU A 329 33.20 92.70 16.28
CA GLU A 329 33.78 93.17 15.02
C GLU A 329 33.15 94.49 14.57
N ASN A 330 31.83 94.62 14.67
CA ASN A 330 31.13 95.86 14.34
C ASN A 330 31.50 97.01 15.29
N LYS A 331 31.60 96.75 16.61
CA LYS A 331 32.05 97.74 17.58
C LYS A 331 33.49 98.20 17.30
N MET A 332 34.38 97.27 16.98
CA MET A 332 35.77 97.56 16.64
C MET A 332 35.86 98.38 15.35
N ASN A 333 35.11 98.01 14.31
CA ASN A 333 35.05 98.75 13.05
C ASN A 333 34.51 100.17 13.25
N ASN A 334 33.48 100.35 14.08
CA ASN A 334 32.94 101.68 14.41
C ASN A 334 33.98 102.54 15.18
N GLN A 335 34.72 101.93 16.10
CA GLN A 335 35.81 102.61 16.82
C GLN A 335 36.95 103.00 15.86
N LEU A 336 37.35 102.10 14.96
CA LEU A 336 38.36 102.36 13.92
C LEU A 336 37.94 103.54 13.03
N GLN A 337 36.70 103.55 12.54
CA GLN A 337 36.17 104.67 11.74
C GLN A 337 36.18 106.01 12.52
N SER A 338 35.85 105.98 13.82
CA SER A 338 35.91 107.16 14.69
C SER A 338 37.35 107.69 14.85
N ILE A 339 38.31 106.78 15.02
CA ILE A 339 39.75 107.10 15.09
C ILE A 339 40.23 107.68 13.76
N GLU A 340 39.91 107.03 12.63
CA GLU A 340 40.26 107.50 11.29
C GLU A 340 39.71 108.91 11.03
N LYS A 341 38.46 109.18 11.41
CA LYS A 341 37.86 110.51 11.33
C LYS A 341 38.59 111.53 12.20
N SER A 342 38.95 111.17 13.43
CA SER A 342 39.70 112.03 14.34
C SER A 342 41.10 112.35 13.81
N LEU A 343 41.80 111.35 13.25
CA LEU A 343 43.09 111.52 12.58
C LEU A 343 42.98 112.42 11.35
N SER A 344 41.93 112.25 10.54
CA SER A 344 41.66 113.13 9.39
C SER A 344 41.45 114.59 9.82
N ASN A 345 40.76 114.83 10.94
CA ASN A 345 40.57 116.16 11.50
C ASN A 345 41.89 116.75 12.03
N LEU A 346 42.69 115.99 12.78
CA LEU A 346 44.02 116.44 13.23
C LEU A 346 44.95 116.76 12.06
N THR A 347 44.89 115.96 10.99
CA THR A 347 45.69 116.18 9.77
C THR A 347 45.27 117.45 9.06
N SER A 348 43.96 117.75 9.00
CA SER A 348 43.46 119.00 8.41
C SER A 348 43.76 120.21 9.28
N GLU A 349 43.67 120.10 10.61
CA GLU A 349 44.09 121.12 11.57
C GLU A 349 45.59 121.42 11.46
N SER A 350 46.44 120.40 11.47
CA SER A 350 47.89 120.55 11.28
C SER A 350 48.22 121.17 9.92
N ARG A 351 47.50 120.80 8.86
CA ARG A 351 47.65 121.42 7.53
C ARG A 351 47.27 122.91 7.57
N ASN A 352 46.20 123.26 8.26
CA ASN A 352 45.73 124.64 8.40
C ASN A 352 46.67 125.48 9.29
N GLU A 353 47.23 124.91 10.36
CA GLU A 353 48.28 125.56 11.16
C GLU A 353 49.57 125.74 10.37
N ASN A 354 50.00 124.73 9.63
CA ASN A 354 51.15 124.83 8.74
C ASN A 354 50.93 125.88 7.64
N GLU A 355 49.71 126.00 7.12
CA GLU A 355 49.34 127.04 6.15
C GLU A 355 49.33 128.44 6.79
N LYS A 356 48.84 128.58 8.03
CA LYS A 356 48.96 129.82 8.81
C LYS A 356 50.42 130.17 9.08
N LEU A 357 51.26 129.20 9.44
CA LEU A 357 52.68 129.40 9.70
C LEU A 357 53.42 129.78 8.41
N ALA A 358 53.14 129.11 7.30
CA ALA A 358 53.67 129.45 5.98
C ALA A 358 53.25 130.87 5.57
N ASN A 359 52.00 131.26 5.82
CA ASN A 359 51.52 132.62 5.58
C ASN A 359 52.19 133.66 6.48
N TYR A 360 52.44 133.34 7.76
CA TYR A 360 53.18 134.22 8.68
C TYR A 360 54.64 134.39 8.25
N THR A 361 55.28 133.30 7.85
CA THR A 361 56.66 133.29 7.34
C THR A 361 56.76 134.06 6.02
N MET A 362 55.81 133.88 5.10
CA MET A 362 55.70 134.68 3.87
C MET A 362 55.47 136.16 4.15
N LYS A 363 54.69 136.49 5.19
CA LYS A 363 54.48 137.88 5.62
C LYS A 363 55.76 138.50 6.22
N GLU A 364 56.54 137.72 6.96
CA GLU A 364 57.83 138.15 7.52
C GLU A 364 58.91 138.29 6.43
N ILE A 365 58.93 137.36 5.46
CA ILE A 365 59.80 137.42 4.27
C ILE A 365 59.41 138.63 3.40
N ASN A 366 58.12 138.84 3.12
CA ASN A 366 57.64 140.00 2.36
C ASN A 366 57.86 141.33 3.09
N GLY A 367 57.91 141.34 4.43
CA GLY A 367 58.34 142.51 5.21
C GLY A 367 59.84 142.81 5.09
N LYS A 368 60.68 141.79 4.82
CA LYS A 368 62.14 141.89 4.68
C LYS A 368 62.62 142.06 3.22
N ILE A 369 61.81 141.68 2.22
CA ILE A 369 62.14 141.85 0.79
C ILE A 369 62.40 143.31 0.37
N PRO A 370 61.69 144.34 0.89
CA PRO A 370 62.03 145.73 0.61
C PRO A 370 63.44 146.12 1.09
N GLN A 371 63.97 145.47 2.14
CA GLN A 371 65.32 145.72 2.65
C GLN A 371 66.41 145.05 1.79
N LEU A 372 66.10 143.91 1.15
CA LEU A 372 67.04 143.21 0.26
C LEU A 372 67.07 143.79 -1.16
N ILE A 373 65.94 144.28 -1.68
CA ILE A 373 65.88 144.90 -3.01
C ILE A 373 66.58 146.28 -3.02
N PHE A 374 66.55 147.03 -1.90
CA PHE A 374 67.31 148.29 -1.79
C PHE A 374 68.83 148.07 -1.79
N LEU A 375 69.31 146.95 -1.24
CA LEU A 375 70.75 146.60 -1.23
C LEU A 375 71.27 146.14 -2.61
N THR A 376 70.40 145.74 -3.54
CA THR A 376 70.83 145.26 -4.86
C THR A 376 70.63 146.25 -6.01
N PHE A 377 69.98 147.40 -5.80
CA PHE A 377 69.68 148.35 -6.91
C PHE A 377 70.28 149.77 -6.79
N SER A 378 71.02 150.10 -5.72
CA SER A 378 71.82 151.35 -5.69
C SER A 378 73.32 151.12 -5.44
N ALA A 379 73.82 149.94 -5.83
CA ALA A 379 75.23 149.68 -6.15
C ALA A 379 75.56 150.06 -7.62
N LYS A 380 74.86 151.06 -8.17
CA LYS A 380 75.02 151.59 -9.53
C LYS A 380 74.59 153.08 -9.57
N SER A 381 75.43 153.95 -9.00
CA SER A 381 75.65 155.39 -9.30
C SER A 381 75.71 156.28 -8.05
N GLY A 382 76.74 157.14 -7.99
CA GLY A 382 76.77 158.34 -7.15
C GLY A 382 77.54 158.24 -5.86
#